data_AF-A0ABD1ZU21-F1
#
_entry.id   AF-A0ABD1ZU21-F1
#
_cell.length_a   1.000
_cell.length_b   1.000
_cell.length_c   1.000
_cell.angle_alpha   90.00
_cell.angle_beta   90.00
_cell.angle_gamma   90.00
#
_symmetry.space_group_name_H-M   'P 1'
#
loop_
_entity.id
_entity.type
_entity.pdbx_description
1 polymer ?
#
loop_
_entity_poly.entity_id
_entity_poly.type
_entity_poly.pdbx_seq_one_letter_code
_entity_poly.pdbx_strand_id
1 'polypeptide(L)'
;MSTRKRNKNKMVGKRHRHVLRKEEKYRQERDISDKEESESEEEWPISFPVAMWDLEQCDPKKCTGKKLSRHGLIKTLRLSTRFPGLVLSPSGKRCVNPMDRNIIQNFGCAVVDCSWARIDSTPIGQIKASNPRLLPFLVAANPINYGKPCKLSCVEAIAATLIITGFPDEANFYLGKFSWGHSFLKLNKELLGRYATCTNAEEIITVQEDYLKNAIQEKLDRQALPDFPPSDTESEEEEKEQEVNS
;
A
#
# COMPACT_ATOMS: atom_id res chain seq x y z
N MET A 1 -12.64 54.62 55.71
CA MET A 1 -13.06 53.23 55.97
C MET A 1 -13.85 52.72 54.77
N SER A 2 -13.19 52.01 53.86
CA SER A 2 -13.39 50.58 53.57
C SER A 2 -14.84 50.21 53.16
N THR A 3 -15.06 49.88 51.88
CA THR A 3 -15.22 48.48 51.46
C THR A 3 -15.33 48.32 49.94
N ARG A 4 -14.74 47.21 49.48
CA ARG A 4 -14.60 46.66 48.13
C ARG A 4 -15.94 46.50 47.38
N LYS A 5 -15.97 46.86 46.10
CA LYS A 5 -16.80 46.18 45.09
C LYS A 5 -15.92 45.59 44.00
N ARG A 6 -15.87 44.25 43.99
CA ARG A 6 -15.18 43.39 43.03
C ARG A 6 -15.75 43.59 41.63
N ASN A 7 -14.90 43.95 40.67
CA ASN A 7 -15.23 43.96 39.26
C ASN A 7 -15.19 42.51 38.73
N LYS A 8 -16.35 41.88 38.58
CA LYS A 8 -16.52 40.58 37.91
C LYS A 8 -16.92 40.85 36.47
N ASN A 9 -15.96 40.81 35.55
CA ASN A 9 -16.18 40.36 34.16
C ASN A 9 -14.83 40.27 33.44
N LYS A 10 -14.19 39.10 33.56
CA LYS A 10 -13.12 38.68 32.65
C LYS A 10 -13.58 37.35 32.09
N MET A 11 -14.29 37.40 30.95
CA MET A 11 -14.63 36.20 30.19
C MET A 11 -13.32 35.54 29.77
N VAL A 12 -13.02 34.39 30.38
CA VAL A 12 -11.99 33.48 29.89
C VAL A 12 -12.53 32.92 28.58
N GLY A 13 -12.08 33.46 27.45
CA GLY A 13 -12.31 32.86 26.15
C GLY A 13 -11.76 31.44 26.18
N LYS A 14 -12.64 30.44 26.14
CA LYS A 14 -12.26 29.04 25.92
C LYS A 14 -11.49 29.00 24.60
N ARG A 15 -10.16 28.88 24.65
CA ARG A 15 -9.35 28.50 23.49
C ARG A 15 -9.93 27.19 22.97
N HIS A 16 -10.62 27.24 21.83
CA HIS A 16 -11.00 26.04 21.10
C HIS A 16 -9.69 25.33 20.75
N ARG A 17 -9.42 24.20 21.41
CA ARG A 17 -8.40 23.27 20.94
C ARG A 17 -8.87 22.80 19.57
N HIS A 18 -8.26 23.32 18.52
CA HIS A 18 -8.47 22.85 17.16
C HIS A 18 -7.86 21.45 17.07
N VAL A 19 -8.65 20.42 17.38
CA VAL A 19 -8.25 19.02 17.18
C VAL A 19 -8.42 18.76 15.68
N LEU A 20 -7.34 18.91 14.92
CA LEU A 20 -7.33 18.51 13.51
C LEU A 20 -7.73 17.04 13.42
N ARG A 21 -8.72 16.73 12.58
CA ARG A 21 -9.12 15.33 12.35
C ARG A 21 -7.93 14.61 11.73
N LYS A 22 -7.74 13.32 12.01
CA LYS A 22 -6.60 12.52 11.51
C LYS A 22 -6.38 12.70 10.00
N GLU A 23 -7.47 12.78 9.23
CA GLU A 23 -7.49 13.01 7.78
C GLU A 23 -7.00 14.41 7.35
N GLU A 24 -7.24 15.44 8.15
CA GLU A 24 -6.78 16.81 7.90
C GLU A 24 -5.30 16.96 8.22
N LYS A 25 -4.82 16.28 9.26
CA LYS A 25 -3.40 16.20 9.59
C LYS A 25 -2.61 15.55 8.44
N TYR A 26 -3.09 14.43 7.89
CA TYR A 26 -2.52 13.83 6.68
C TYR A 26 -2.64 14.69 5.42
N ARG A 27 -3.60 15.62 5.36
CA ARG A 27 -3.73 16.55 4.24
C ARG A 27 -2.70 17.67 4.35
N GLN A 28 -2.50 18.21 5.55
CA GLN A 28 -1.47 19.21 5.83
C GLN A 28 -0.06 18.64 5.68
N GLU A 29 0.20 17.42 6.15
CA GLU A 29 1.50 16.74 5.95
C GLU A 29 1.83 16.53 4.47
N ARG A 30 0.82 16.29 3.60
CA ARG A 30 1.00 16.21 2.14
C ARG A 30 1.31 17.57 1.50
N ASP A 31 0.60 18.61 1.90
CA ASP A 31 0.83 19.97 1.38
C ASP A 31 2.20 20.54 1.80
N ILE A 32 2.75 20.05 2.92
CA ILE A 32 4.11 20.39 3.39
C ILE A 32 5.16 19.55 2.64
N SER A 33 4.93 18.24 2.44
CA SER A 33 5.90 17.40 1.71
C SER A 33 6.09 17.82 0.25
N ASP A 34 5.07 18.36 -0.40
CA ASP A 34 5.18 18.88 -1.77
C ASP A 34 5.84 20.29 -1.83
N LYS A 35 6.07 20.96 -0.69
CA LYS A 35 6.68 22.30 -0.61
C LYS A 35 8.13 22.32 -0.12
N GLU A 36 8.58 21.28 0.58
CA GLU A 36 9.95 21.17 1.11
C GLU A 36 10.85 20.22 0.31
N GLU A 37 10.48 19.85 -0.92
CA GLU A 37 11.42 19.19 -1.84
C GLU A 37 12.47 20.20 -2.32
N SER A 38 13.51 20.40 -1.50
CA SER A 38 14.81 20.81 -2.01
C SER A 38 15.28 19.74 -2.98
N GLU A 39 15.56 20.12 -4.22
CA GLU A 39 16.20 19.29 -5.25
C GLU A 39 17.56 18.80 -4.75
N SER A 40 17.59 17.71 -3.99
CA SER A 40 18.77 16.87 -3.93
C SER A 40 18.87 16.17 -5.28
N GLU A 41 19.93 16.47 -6.04
CA GLU A 41 20.34 15.75 -7.24
C GLU A 41 20.69 14.29 -6.87
N GLU A 42 19.69 13.50 -6.52
CA GLU A 42 19.86 12.05 -6.42
C GLU A 42 20.06 11.53 -7.84
N GLU A 43 21.23 10.94 -8.09
CA GLU A 43 21.52 10.27 -9.35
C GLU A 43 20.40 9.28 -9.69
N TRP A 44 19.87 9.41 -10.90
CA TRP A 44 18.83 8.55 -11.43
C TRP A 44 19.34 7.10 -11.56
N PRO A 45 18.93 6.16 -10.69
CA PRO A 45 19.60 4.86 -10.62
C PRO A 45 19.09 3.86 -11.67
N ILE A 46 18.08 4.24 -12.47
CA ILE A 46 17.34 3.30 -13.32
C ILE A 46 17.89 3.33 -14.74
N SER A 47 18.45 2.19 -15.18
CA SER A 47 19.07 2.01 -16.49
C SER A 47 18.08 1.65 -17.63
N PHE A 48 16.81 1.42 -17.31
CA PHE A 48 15.78 0.99 -18.26
C PHE A 48 14.55 1.92 -18.25
N PRO A 49 13.77 1.99 -19.35
CA PRO A 49 12.64 2.91 -19.42
C PRO A 49 11.49 2.48 -18.52
N VAL A 50 10.88 3.43 -17.81
CA VAL A 50 9.61 3.22 -17.10
C VAL A 50 8.55 4.11 -17.71
N ALA A 51 7.38 3.54 -18.03
CA ALA A 51 6.34 4.23 -18.77
C ALA A 51 4.93 3.99 -18.23
N MET A 52 3.98 4.85 -18.60
CA MET A 52 2.57 4.62 -18.31
C MET A 52 1.66 5.02 -19.45
N TRP A 53 0.54 4.33 -19.60
CA TRP A 53 -0.63 4.89 -20.29
C TRP A 53 -1.49 5.60 -19.27
N ASP A 54 -1.64 6.89 -19.44
CA ASP A 54 -2.48 7.74 -18.59
C ASP A 54 -3.83 7.93 -19.25
N LEU A 55 -4.88 7.46 -18.56
CA LEU A 55 -6.25 7.52 -19.08
C LEU A 55 -7.04 8.70 -18.51
N GLU A 56 -6.41 9.55 -17.70
CA GLU A 56 -7.01 10.77 -17.13
C GLU A 56 -8.31 10.51 -16.34
N GLN A 57 -8.41 9.32 -15.74
CA GLN A 57 -9.58 8.91 -14.95
C GLN A 57 -9.42 9.20 -13.45
N CYS A 58 -8.21 9.54 -13.02
CA CYS A 58 -7.84 9.76 -11.62
C CYS A 58 -7.71 11.25 -11.29
N ASP A 59 -7.93 11.62 -10.03
CA ASP A 59 -7.59 12.95 -9.51
C ASP A 59 -6.07 13.19 -9.62
N PRO A 60 -5.60 14.16 -10.43
CA PRO A 60 -4.18 14.37 -10.69
C PRO A 60 -3.35 14.65 -9.42
N LYS A 61 -3.97 15.20 -8.37
CA LYS A 61 -3.29 15.47 -7.09
C LYS A 61 -3.06 14.22 -6.25
N LYS A 62 -3.85 13.17 -6.49
CA LYS A 62 -3.80 11.90 -5.75
C LYS A 62 -3.14 10.78 -6.55
N CYS A 63 -3.07 10.94 -7.87
CA CYS A 63 -2.51 9.94 -8.74
C CYS A 63 -0.98 9.85 -8.56
N THR A 64 -0.52 8.67 -8.13
CA THR A 64 0.92 8.39 -8.00
C THR A 64 1.61 8.37 -9.37
N GLY A 65 0.94 7.92 -10.44
CA GLY A 65 1.48 7.93 -11.80
C GLY A 65 1.74 9.36 -12.30
N LYS A 66 0.75 10.25 -12.16
CA LYS A 66 0.93 11.69 -12.45
C LYS A 66 2.02 12.32 -11.57
N LYS A 67 2.12 11.97 -10.28
CA LYS A 67 3.24 12.42 -9.44
C LYS A 67 4.58 11.98 -10.04
N LEU A 68 4.77 10.69 -10.35
CA LEU A 68 5.99 10.22 -11.01
C LEU A 68 6.29 10.99 -12.30
N SER A 69 5.26 11.29 -13.12
CA SER A 69 5.44 12.03 -14.37
C SER A 69 5.93 13.46 -14.14
N ARG A 70 5.47 14.15 -13.08
CA ARG A 70 5.94 15.49 -12.72
C ARG A 70 7.41 15.52 -12.33
N HIS A 71 7.90 14.44 -11.71
CA HIS A 71 9.29 14.30 -11.30
C HIS A 71 10.19 13.76 -12.43
N GLY A 72 9.66 13.63 -13.66
CA GLY A 72 10.38 13.02 -14.77
C GLY A 72 10.66 11.52 -14.60
N LEU A 73 10.00 10.86 -13.63
CA LEU A 73 10.31 9.48 -13.26
C LEU A 73 9.63 8.41 -14.12
N ILE A 74 8.69 8.81 -14.97
CA ILE A 74 7.93 7.92 -15.83
C ILE A 74 7.54 8.64 -17.11
N LYS A 75 7.60 7.93 -18.23
CA LYS A 75 7.19 8.46 -19.53
C LYS A 75 5.71 8.18 -19.80
N THR A 76 4.93 9.23 -20.03
CA THR A 76 3.53 9.10 -20.45
C THR A 76 3.44 8.73 -21.94
N LEU A 77 2.76 7.63 -22.24
CA LEU A 77 2.56 7.08 -23.57
C LEU A 77 1.19 7.44 -24.12
N ARG A 78 1.12 7.63 -25.45
CA ARG A 78 -0.17 7.70 -26.16
C ARG A 78 -0.75 6.29 -26.28
N LEU A 79 -2.07 6.15 -26.31
CA LEU A 79 -2.74 4.85 -26.47
C LEU A 79 -2.26 4.05 -27.70
N SER A 80 -1.93 4.73 -28.79
CA SER A 80 -1.42 4.10 -30.02
C SER A 80 0.03 3.62 -29.94
N THR A 81 0.78 4.06 -28.93
CA THR A 81 2.19 3.72 -28.73
C THR A 81 2.33 2.31 -28.19
N ARG A 82 3.18 1.50 -28.84
CA ARG A 82 3.55 0.17 -28.36
C ARG A 82 4.67 0.27 -27.33
N PHE A 83 4.58 -0.51 -26.26
CA PHE A 83 5.70 -0.70 -25.32
C PHE A 83 6.31 -2.09 -25.48
N PRO A 84 7.63 -2.21 -25.73
CA PRO A 84 8.30 -3.49 -25.93
C PRO A 84 8.51 -4.28 -24.63
N GLY A 85 8.61 -3.59 -23.49
CA GLY A 85 8.90 -4.22 -22.20
C GLY A 85 7.69 -4.87 -21.53
N LEU A 86 7.84 -5.11 -20.23
CA LEU A 86 6.82 -5.73 -19.39
C LEU A 86 5.71 -4.72 -19.11
N VAL A 87 4.45 -5.13 -19.25
CA VAL A 87 3.31 -4.25 -19.01
C VAL A 87 2.42 -4.84 -17.93
N LEU A 88 2.19 -4.10 -16.86
CA LEU A 88 1.16 -4.43 -15.89
C LEU A 88 -0.20 -4.08 -16.46
N SER A 89 -0.98 -5.10 -16.79
CA SER A 89 -2.29 -4.94 -17.42
C SER A 89 -3.28 -5.97 -16.87
N PRO A 90 -4.55 -5.61 -16.64
CA PRO A 90 -5.61 -6.57 -16.32
C PRO A 90 -5.81 -7.65 -17.38
N SER A 91 -5.36 -7.40 -18.63
CA SER A 91 -5.37 -8.40 -19.72
C SER A 91 -4.21 -9.39 -19.67
N GLY A 92 -3.30 -9.27 -18.69
CA GLY A 92 -2.23 -10.23 -18.46
C GLY A 92 -2.78 -11.60 -18.09
N LYS A 93 -2.10 -12.66 -18.54
CA LYS A 93 -2.45 -14.05 -18.19
C LYS A 93 -1.46 -14.70 -17.23
N ARG A 94 -0.24 -14.15 -17.14
CA ARG A 94 0.86 -14.67 -16.34
C ARG A 94 1.23 -13.66 -15.28
N CYS A 95 1.53 -14.12 -14.07
CA CYS A 95 2.05 -13.26 -13.01
C CYS A 95 3.48 -12.81 -13.32
N VAL A 96 3.83 -11.61 -12.87
CA VAL A 96 5.23 -11.18 -12.80
C VAL A 96 6.01 -12.21 -11.98
N ASN A 97 7.17 -12.60 -12.48
CA ASN A 97 8.05 -13.58 -11.85
C ASN A 97 9.52 -13.22 -12.14
N PRO A 98 10.50 -13.80 -11.41
CA PRO A 98 11.91 -13.41 -11.57
C PRO A 98 12.50 -13.62 -12.97
N MET A 99 11.96 -14.50 -13.81
CA MET A 99 12.43 -14.66 -15.21
C MET A 99 12.16 -13.43 -16.07
N ASP A 100 11.23 -12.56 -15.67
CA ASP A 100 10.93 -11.32 -16.39
C ASP A 100 12.07 -10.29 -16.27
N ARG A 101 13.10 -10.53 -15.44
CA ARG A 101 14.26 -9.65 -15.25
C ARG A 101 14.90 -9.20 -16.56
N ASN A 102 15.13 -10.11 -17.50
CA ASN A 102 15.75 -9.77 -18.79
C ASN A 102 14.86 -8.87 -19.66
N ILE A 103 13.54 -8.98 -19.53
CA ILE A 103 12.60 -8.12 -20.25
C ILE A 103 12.68 -6.69 -19.67
N ILE A 104 12.69 -6.58 -18.33
CA ILE A 104 12.81 -5.30 -17.63
C ILE A 104 14.14 -4.62 -17.96
N GLN A 105 15.25 -5.35 -17.85
CA GLN A 105 16.58 -4.78 -18.09
C GLN A 105 16.75 -4.24 -19.51
N ASN A 106 16.23 -4.95 -20.53
CA ASN A 106 16.42 -4.57 -21.93
C ASN A 106 15.38 -3.58 -22.45
N PHE A 107 14.15 -3.67 -21.95
CA PHE A 107 13.00 -2.96 -22.54
C PHE A 107 12.16 -2.18 -21.54
N GLY A 108 12.44 -2.34 -20.24
CA GLY A 108 11.76 -1.61 -19.17
C GLY A 108 10.40 -2.16 -18.76
N CYS A 109 9.67 -1.36 -17.98
CA CYS A 109 8.35 -1.69 -17.49
C CYS A 109 7.33 -0.58 -17.74
N ALA A 110 6.06 -0.94 -17.86
CA ALA A 110 4.99 0.02 -17.99
C ALA A 110 3.73 -0.37 -17.21
N VAL A 111 2.95 0.64 -16.84
CA VAL A 111 1.68 0.48 -16.13
C VAL A 111 0.53 1.18 -16.85
N VAL A 112 -0.70 0.76 -16.57
CA VAL A 112 -1.90 1.44 -17.04
C VAL A 112 -2.48 2.24 -15.87
N ASP A 113 -2.34 3.57 -15.93
CA ASP A 113 -2.91 4.47 -14.92
C ASP A 113 -4.39 4.72 -15.22
N CYS A 114 -5.24 4.03 -14.47
CA CYS A 114 -6.68 4.13 -14.57
C CYS A 114 -7.30 4.08 -13.18
N SER A 115 -8.52 4.61 -13.05
CA SER A 115 -9.22 4.55 -11.77
C SER A 115 -9.74 3.13 -11.56
N TRP A 116 -9.55 2.59 -10.36
CA TRP A 116 -10.12 1.29 -9.99
C TRP A 116 -11.65 1.22 -10.14
N ALA A 117 -12.35 2.37 -10.14
CA ALA A 117 -13.79 2.48 -10.33
C ALA A 117 -14.25 2.35 -11.79
N ARG A 118 -13.33 2.48 -12.75
CA ARG A 118 -13.64 2.55 -14.18
C ARG A 118 -12.87 1.52 -15.01
N ILE A 119 -12.31 0.50 -14.36
CA ILE A 119 -11.48 -0.52 -15.01
C ILE A 119 -12.26 -1.28 -16.09
N ASP A 120 -13.54 -1.57 -15.87
CA ASP A 120 -14.39 -2.27 -16.83
C ASP A 120 -14.73 -1.42 -18.05
N SER A 121 -14.81 -0.10 -17.87
CA SER A 121 -15.05 0.88 -18.94
C SER A 121 -13.78 1.32 -19.68
N THR A 122 -12.62 0.80 -19.26
CA THR A 122 -11.33 1.25 -19.77
C THR A 122 -11.01 0.53 -21.08
N PRO A 123 -10.52 1.23 -22.13
CA PRO A 123 -10.17 0.61 -23.41
C PRO A 123 -8.87 -0.20 -23.33
N ILE A 124 -8.81 -1.21 -22.46
CA ILE A 124 -7.64 -2.08 -22.24
C ILE A 124 -7.24 -2.77 -23.54
N GLY A 125 -8.21 -3.13 -24.38
CA GLY A 125 -7.97 -3.75 -25.70
C GLY A 125 -7.23 -2.87 -26.71
N GLN A 126 -7.19 -1.55 -26.50
CA GLN A 126 -6.43 -0.63 -27.37
C GLN A 126 -4.96 -0.51 -26.96
N ILE A 127 -4.59 -1.00 -25.77
CA ILE A 127 -3.24 -0.89 -25.22
C ILE A 127 -2.33 -1.90 -25.93
N LYS A 128 -1.30 -1.39 -26.61
CA LYS A 128 -0.32 -2.20 -27.34
C LYS A 128 0.79 -2.69 -26.41
N ALA A 129 0.46 -3.64 -25.55
CA ALA A 129 1.40 -4.30 -24.64
C ALA A 129 2.08 -5.52 -25.29
N SER A 130 3.42 -5.57 -25.28
CA SER A 130 4.16 -6.73 -25.81
C SER A 130 4.19 -7.90 -24.82
N ASN A 131 4.44 -7.60 -23.54
CA ASN A 131 4.60 -8.60 -22.49
C ASN A 131 3.65 -8.31 -21.32
N PRO A 132 2.32 -8.51 -21.48
CA PRO A 132 1.38 -8.23 -20.41
C PRO A 132 1.55 -9.22 -19.24
N ARG A 133 1.52 -8.70 -18.02
CA ARG A 133 1.61 -9.46 -16.76
C ARG A 133 0.58 -8.96 -15.75
N LEU A 134 0.20 -9.87 -14.86
CA LEU A 134 -0.54 -9.57 -13.63
C LEU A 134 0.43 -9.44 -12.47
N LEU A 135 0.11 -8.63 -11.48
CA LEU A 135 0.80 -8.70 -10.19
C LEU A 135 0.20 -9.81 -9.33
N PRO A 136 1.01 -10.56 -8.58
CA PRO A 136 0.50 -11.48 -7.58
C PRO A 136 -0.17 -10.73 -6.43
N PHE A 137 -0.84 -11.48 -5.55
CA PHE A 137 -1.48 -10.93 -4.37
C PHE A 137 -0.50 -10.07 -3.54
N LEU A 138 -0.89 -8.82 -3.33
CA LEU A 138 -0.18 -7.86 -2.48
C LEU A 138 -1.21 -6.92 -1.86
N VAL A 139 -0.86 -6.32 -0.73
CA VAL A 139 -1.72 -5.42 0.02
C VAL A 139 -1.26 -3.98 -0.17
N ALA A 140 -2.20 -3.10 -0.48
CA ALA A 140 -1.93 -1.67 -0.65
C ALA A 140 -1.52 -1.01 0.69
N ALA A 141 -0.49 -0.19 0.65
CA ALA A 141 -0.07 0.71 1.72
C ALA A 141 -0.35 2.19 1.38
N ASN A 142 -0.82 2.49 0.17
CA ASN A 142 -1.21 3.85 -0.21
C ASN A 142 -2.37 4.37 0.67
N PRO A 143 -2.43 5.70 0.96
CA PRO A 143 -3.44 6.27 1.86
C PRO A 143 -4.90 6.09 1.43
N ILE A 144 -5.16 5.80 0.16
CA ILE A 144 -6.53 5.69 -0.40
C ILE A 144 -7.09 4.29 -0.19
N ASN A 145 -6.24 3.26 -0.35
CA ASN A 145 -6.63 1.86 -0.33
C ASN A 145 -5.87 1.05 0.71
N TYR A 146 -5.31 1.68 1.74
CA TYR A 146 -4.54 1.00 2.78
C TYR A 146 -5.23 -0.26 3.30
N GLY A 147 -4.50 -1.38 3.32
CA GLY A 147 -4.99 -2.68 3.77
C GLY A 147 -5.88 -3.43 2.77
N LYS A 148 -6.22 -2.83 1.62
CA LYS A 148 -7.04 -3.51 0.61
C LYS A 148 -6.17 -4.41 -0.28
N PRO A 149 -6.60 -5.66 -0.51
CA PRO A 149 -5.88 -6.59 -1.37
C PRO A 149 -5.97 -6.15 -2.84
N CYS A 150 -4.86 -6.28 -3.57
CA CYS A 150 -4.75 -6.05 -5.02
C CYS A 150 -5.17 -4.63 -5.50
N LYS A 151 -5.36 -3.67 -4.59
CA LYS A 151 -5.73 -2.27 -4.91
C LYS A 151 -4.52 -1.34 -4.84
N LEU A 152 -3.43 -1.79 -5.46
CA LEU A 152 -2.17 -1.07 -5.52
C LEU A 152 -2.30 0.22 -6.34
N SER A 153 -1.49 1.21 -5.99
CA SER A 153 -1.23 2.41 -6.80
C SER A 153 -0.19 2.12 -7.87
N CYS A 154 -0.03 3.01 -8.86
CA CYS A 154 0.95 2.82 -9.93
C CYS A 154 2.38 2.68 -9.40
N VAL A 155 2.76 3.46 -8.37
CA VAL A 155 4.12 3.37 -7.79
C VAL A 155 4.33 2.05 -7.06
N GLU A 156 3.35 1.57 -6.30
CA GLU A 156 3.45 0.27 -5.62
C GLU A 156 3.52 -0.87 -6.64
N ALA A 157 2.78 -0.76 -7.74
CA ALA A 157 2.78 -1.75 -8.80
C ALA A 157 4.14 -1.83 -9.53
N ILE A 158 4.73 -0.66 -9.84
CA ILE A 158 6.10 -0.57 -10.36
C ILE A 158 7.10 -1.17 -9.36
N ALA A 159 7.07 -0.71 -8.10
CA ALA A 159 8.00 -1.17 -7.08
C ALA A 159 7.91 -2.68 -6.84
N ALA A 160 6.70 -3.24 -6.77
CA ALA A 160 6.50 -4.68 -6.66
C ALA A 160 7.13 -5.45 -7.83
N THR A 161 6.93 -4.95 -9.06
CA THR A 161 7.51 -5.56 -10.27
C THR A 161 9.03 -5.55 -10.22
N LEU A 162 9.61 -4.40 -9.85
CA LEU A 162 11.05 -4.24 -9.73
C LEU A 162 11.64 -5.18 -8.67
N ILE A 163 11.04 -5.26 -7.48
CA ILE A 163 11.50 -6.18 -6.42
C ILE A 163 11.43 -7.64 -6.87
N ILE A 164 10.29 -8.08 -7.44
CA ILE A 164 10.13 -9.46 -7.90
C ILE A 164 11.13 -9.79 -9.01
N THR A 165 11.52 -8.82 -9.83
CA THR A 165 12.49 -9.03 -10.92
C THR A 165 13.94 -8.72 -10.53
N GLY A 166 14.21 -8.44 -9.25
CA GLY A 166 15.55 -8.29 -8.68
C GLY A 166 16.14 -6.88 -8.79
N PHE A 167 15.31 -5.84 -8.82
CA PHE A 167 15.68 -4.42 -8.84
C PHE A 167 15.18 -3.71 -7.56
N PRO A 168 15.61 -4.14 -6.35
CA PRO A 168 15.09 -3.60 -5.10
C PRO A 168 15.52 -2.15 -4.85
N ASP A 169 16.70 -1.74 -5.33
CA ASP A 169 17.22 -0.39 -5.11
C ASP A 169 16.43 0.64 -5.93
N GLU A 170 16.11 0.31 -7.18
CA GLU A 170 15.22 1.10 -8.03
C GLU A 170 13.82 1.18 -7.42
N ALA A 171 13.31 0.07 -6.87
CA ALA A 171 12.02 0.07 -6.17
C ALA A 171 12.02 0.98 -4.94
N ASN A 172 13.09 0.94 -4.14
CA ASN A 172 13.27 1.81 -2.98
C ASN A 172 13.32 3.28 -3.39
N PHE A 173 14.02 3.61 -4.48
CA PHE A 173 14.07 4.95 -5.04
C PHE A 173 12.68 5.47 -5.44
N TYR A 174 11.90 4.67 -6.17
CA TYR A 174 10.53 5.03 -6.55
C TYR A 174 9.63 5.28 -5.33
N LEU A 175 9.69 4.39 -4.33
CA LEU A 175 8.90 4.51 -3.11
C LEU A 175 9.35 5.67 -2.22
N GLY A 176 10.64 6.02 -2.24
CA GLY A 176 11.21 7.13 -1.47
C GLY A 176 10.61 8.50 -1.81
N LYS A 177 10.04 8.66 -3.01
CA LYS A 177 9.31 9.88 -3.43
C LYS A 177 7.93 10.05 -2.77
N PHE A 178 7.54 9.08 -1.94
CA PHE A 178 6.29 9.06 -1.22
C PHE A 178 6.57 8.85 0.27
N SER A 179 6.12 9.79 1.11
CA SER A 179 6.34 9.73 2.57
C SER A 179 5.84 8.42 3.21
N TRP A 180 4.80 7.80 2.63
CA TRP A 180 4.24 6.51 3.04
C TRP A 180 4.86 5.30 2.32
N GLY A 181 5.73 5.48 1.33
CA GLY A 181 6.21 4.40 0.46
C GLY A 181 6.92 3.27 1.20
N HIS A 182 7.68 3.59 2.25
CA HIS A 182 8.32 2.59 3.13
C HIS A 182 7.31 1.62 3.78
N SER A 183 6.06 2.05 3.98
CA SER A 183 5.01 1.20 4.56
C SER A 183 4.62 0.06 3.61
N PHE A 184 4.74 0.25 2.29
CA PHE A 184 4.47 -0.80 1.31
C PHE A 184 5.44 -1.98 1.45
N LEU A 185 6.73 -1.68 1.58
CA LEU A 185 7.79 -2.68 1.78
C LEU A 185 7.61 -3.41 3.10
N LYS A 186 7.30 -2.68 4.18
CA LYS A 186 7.07 -3.27 5.50
C LYS A 186 5.86 -4.20 5.50
N LEU A 187 4.74 -3.75 4.90
CA LEU A 187 3.50 -4.48 4.85
C LEU A 187 3.61 -5.79 4.06
N ASN A 188 4.36 -5.77 2.96
CA ASN A 188 4.47 -6.91 2.04
C ASN A 188 5.83 -7.63 2.13
N LYS A 189 6.62 -7.41 3.18
CA LYS A 189 8.01 -7.89 3.29
C LYS A 189 8.13 -9.39 3.05
N GLU A 190 7.28 -10.18 3.70
CA GLU A 190 7.29 -11.63 3.57
C GLU A 190 6.98 -12.07 2.14
N LEU A 191 5.87 -11.61 1.57
CA LEU A 191 5.43 -11.95 0.22
C LEU A 191 6.46 -11.53 -0.84
N LEU A 192 6.93 -10.28 -0.79
CA LEU A 192 7.94 -9.78 -1.73
C LEU A 192 9.24 -10.58 -1.65
N GLY A 193 9.67 -10.94 -0.43
CA GLY A 193 10.84 -11.80 -0.22
C GLY A 193 10.65 -13.18 -0.84
N ARG A 194 9.51 -13.85 -0.58
CA ARG A 194 9.19 -15.16 -1.14
C ARG A 194 9.08 -15.10 -2.66
N TYR A 195 8.39 -14.11 -3.22
CA TYR A 195 8.24 -13.95 -4.67
C TYR A 195 9.57 -13.73 -5.40
N ALA A 196 10.49 -12.97 -4.81
CA ALA A 196 11.81 -12.75 -5.40
C ALA A 196 12.66 -14.04 -5.48
N THR A 197 12.36 -15.04 -4.64
CA THR A 197 13.05 -16.35 -4.65
C THR A 197 12.42 -17.39 -5.58
N CYS A 198 11.23 -17.12 -6.12
CA CYS A 198 10.55 -18.05 -7.02
C CYS A 198 11.28 -18.19 -8.37
N THR A 199 11.12 -19.33 -9.03
CA THR A 199 11.70 -19.54 -10.37
C THR A 199 10.74 -19.16 -11.49
N ASN A 200 9.43 -19.34 -11.29
CA ASN A 200 8.44 -19.22 -12.35
C ASN A 200 7.09 -18.68 -11.84
N ALA A 201 6.13 -18.50 -12.76
CA ALA A 201 4.82 -17.93 -12.43
C ALA A 201 3.95 -18.90 -11.63
N GLU A 202 4.13 -20.21 -11.80
CA GLU A 202 3.42 -21.25 -11.09
C GLU A 202 3.81 -21.28 -9.60
N GLU A 203 5.09 -21.10 -9.29
CA GLU A 203 5.59 -20.96 -7.93
C GLU A 203 5.07 -19.68 -7.25
N ILE A 204 5.03 -18.56 -7.97
CA ILE A 204 4.42 -17.32 -7.48
C ILE A 204 2.96 -17.56 -7.08
N ILE A 205 2.21 -18.31 -7.90
CA ILE A 205 0.81 -18.67 -7.64
C ILE A 205 0.72 -19.58 -6.41
N THR A 206 1.63 -20.53 -6.25
CA THR A 206 1.66 -21.44 -5.10
C THR A 206 1.93 -20.67 -3.81
N VAL A 207 2.89 -19.74 -3.82
CA VAL A 207 3.23 -18.89 -2.67
C VAL A 207 2.05 -18.01 -2.25
N GLN A 208 1.35 -17.37 -3.20
CA GLN A 208 0.18 -16.56 -2.84
C GLN A 208 -0.96 -17.41 -2.26
N GLU A 209 -1.20 -18.61 -2.79
CA GLU A 209 -2.27 -19.49 -2.32
C GLU A 209 -2.01 -19.99 -0.91
N ASP A 210 -0.77 -20.39 -0.63
CA ASP A 210 -0.31 -20.76 0.71
C ASP A 210 -0.49 -19.61 1.70
N TYR A 211 -0.02 -18.41 1.35
CA TYR A 211 -0.18 -17.22 2.19
C TYR A 211 -1.66 -16.91 2.50
N LEU A 212 -2.53 -16.97 1.48
CA LEU A 212 -3.95 -16.72 1.64
C LEU A 212 -4.64 -17.78 2.51
N LYS A 213 -4.28 -19.06 2.36
CA LYS A 213 -4.79 -20.15 3.20
C LYS A 213 -4.40 -19.93 4.66
N ASN A 214 -3.13 -19.61 4.92
CA ASN A 214 -2.64 -19.35 6.28
C ASN A 214 -3.32 -18.12 6.91
N ALA A 215 -3.52 -17.04 6.14
CA ALA A 215 -4.23 -15.86 6.62
C ALA A 215 -5.72 -16.12 6.93
N ILE A 216 -6.38 -16.99 6.16
CA ILE A 216 -7.75 -17.43 6.45
C ILE A 216 -7.78 -18.26 7.73
N GLN A 217 -6.84 -19.20 7.90
CA GLN A 217 -6.76 -20.04 9.09
C GLN A 217 -6.49 -19.21 10.35
N GLU A 218 -5.52 -18.28 10.31
CA GLU A 218 -5.22 -17.39 11.45
C GLU A 218 -6.45 -16.57 11.86
N LYS A 219 -7.25 -16.11 10.89
CA LYS A 219 -8.51 -15.40 11.15
C LYS A 219 -9.52 -16.31 11.86
N LEU A 220 -9.66 -17.57 11.44
CA LEU A 220 -10.56 -18.54 12.09
C LEU A 220 -10.10 -18.85 13.51
N ASP A 221 -8.80 -19.07 13.71
CA ASP A 221 -8.23 -19.36 15.03
C ASP A 221 -8.45 -18.19 16.00
N ARG A 222 -8.26 -16.95 15.52
CA ARG A 222 -8.53 -15.75 16.31
C ARG A 222 -10.00 -15.61 16.69
N GLN A 223 -10.91 -16.03 15.82
CA GLN A 223 -12.35 -16.03 16.09
C GLN A 223 -12.78 -17.16 17.04
N ALA A 224 -12.00 -18.22 17.15
CA ALA A 224 -12.25 -19.35 18.04
C ALA A 224 -11.79 -19.09 19.49
N LEU A 225 -10.97 -18.06 19.72
CA LEU A 225 -10.55 -17.66 21.07
C LEU A 225 -11.71 -16.95 21.80
N PRO A 226 -12.04 -17.35 23.04
CA PRO A 226 -13.04 -16.65 23.83
C PRO A 226 -12.60 -15.21 24.13
N ASP A 227 -13.51 -14.24 23.98
CA ASP A 227 -13.25 -12.81 24.18
C ASP A 227 -12.89 -12.45 25.64
N PHE A 228 -13.21 -13.32 26.60
CA PHE A 228 -12.92 -13.14 28.02
C PHE A 228 -12.02 -14.25 28.55
N PRO A 229 -11.07 -13.93 29.45
CA PRO A 229 -10.37 -14.97 30.20
C PRO A 229 -11.38 -15.82 30.99
N PRO A 230 -11.11 -17.12 31.19
CA PRO A 230 -11.96 -17.94 32.04
C PRO A 230 -12.09 -17.29 33.41
N SER A 231 -13.33 -17.16 33.89
CA SER A 231 -13.60 -16.71 35.26
C SER A 231 -13.17 -17.84 36.18
N ASP A 232 -12.01 -17.69 36.83
CA ASP A 232 -11.60 -18.53 37.95
C ASP A 232 -12.63 -18.33 39.07
N THR A 233 -13.69 -19.15 39.03
CA THR A 233 -14.66 -19.23 40.11
C THR A 233 -14.10 -20.30 41.03
N GLU A 234 -13.29 -19.89 42.00
CA GLU A 234 -12.92 -20.74 43.13
C GLU A 234 -14.21 -21.19 43.80
N SER A 235 -14.64 -22.42 43.50
CA SER A 235 -15.65 -23.12 44.26
C SER A 235 -15.03 -23.47 45.61
N GLU A 236 -15.25 -22.62 46.61
CA GLU A 236 -15.04 -22.95 48.01
C GLU A 236 -15.85 -24.23 48.32
N GLU A 237 -15.13 -25.33 48.55
CA GLU A 237 -15.70 -26.58 49.02
C GLU A 237 -16.27 -26.36 50.43
N GLU A 238 -17.60 -26.42 50.58
CA GLU A 238 -18.24 -26.52 51.90
C GLU A 238 -17.89 -27.88 52.53
N GLU A 239 -16.79 -27.97 53.27
CA GLU A 239 -16.61 -29.01 54.30
C GLU A 239 -17.62 -28.74 55.43
N LYS A 240 -18.78 -29.41 55.38
CA LYS A 240 -19.66 -29.51 56.55
C LYS A 240 -19.10 -30.55 57.51
N GLU A 241 -18.44 -30.06 58.56
CA GLU A 241 -18.26 -30.76 59.83
C GLU A 241 -19.62 -31.32 60.30
N GLN A 242 -19.76 -32.64 60.33
CA GLN A 242 -20.72 -33.31 61.21
C GLN A 242 -19.94 -34.02 62.31
N GLU A 243 -19.60 -33.25 63.34
CA GLU A 243 -19.34 -33.78 64.66
C GLU A 243 -20.17 -32.97 65.68
N VAL A 244 -20.67 -33.67 66.69
CA VAL A 244 -21.29 -33.14 67.92
C VAL A 244 -22.80 -32.85 67.88
N ASN A 245 -23.63 -33.86 68.20
CA ASN A 245 -24.24 -33.92 69.55
C ASN A 245 -25.14 -35.17 69.78
N SER A 246 -24.76 -35.91 70.83
CA SER A 246 -25.59 -36.61 71.83
C SER A 246 -26.58 -37.70 71.41
#